data_AF-A0A1V5KQ69-F1
#
_entry.id   AF-A0A1V5KQ69-F1
#
_cell.length_a   1.000
_cell.length_b   1.000
_cell.length_c   1.000
_cell.angle_alpha   90.00
_cell.angle_beta   90.00
_cell.angle_gamma   90.00
#
_symmetry.space_group_name_H-M   'P 1'
#
loop_
_entity.id
_entity.type
_entity.pdbx_description
1 polymer ?
#
loop_
_entity_poly.entity_id
_entity_poly.type
_entity_poly.pdbx_seq_one_letter_code
_entity_poly.pdbx_strand_id
1 'polypeptide(L)'
;MRAEQVDDPAEYRFCSYAAAMGGKASAIAGYRLIYGGRPFSEAIAAYRLCLFGKGAKPKGELDKDRGVIPLEKLDAMIRGGGKVEVSELLRRRVRYFSDGMAIGSKIFLKGLFDEHRECFPESRKARFASMKGAEWGELQVVRDLKVNIFG
;
A
#
# COMPACT_ATOMS: atom_id res chain seq x y z
N MET A 1 0.23 -18.65 -1.16
CA MET A 1 1.28 -18.66 -0.13
C MET A 1 2.62 -19.10 -0.73
N ARG A 2 3.75 -18.66 -0.19
CA ARG A 2 5.07 -19.10 -0.69
C ARG A 2 5.51 -20.33 0.10
N ALA A 3 5.21 -21.53 -0.41
CA ALA A 3 5.55 -22.80 0.26
C ALA A 3 5.14 -22.83 1.74
N GLU A 4 3.95 -22.32 2.05
CA GLU A 4 3.38 -22.22 3.42
C GLU A 4 4.21 -21.39 4.42
N GLN A 5 5.17 -20.60 3.95
CA GLN A 5 5.97 -19.73 4.83
C GLN A 5 5.17 -18.53 5.37
N VAL A 6 4.16 -18.07 4.63
CA VAL A 6 3.27 -16.96 5.00
C VAL A 6 1.90 -17.11 4.34
N ASP A 7 0.85 -16.64 5.03
CA ASP A 7 -0.54 -16.69 4.56
C ASP A 7 -0.88 -15.64 3.50
N ASP A 8 -0.16 -14.51 3.52
CA ASP A 8 -0.25 -13.43 2.54
C ASP A 8 1.10 -13.29 1.80
N PRO A 9 1.13 -13.38 0.45
CA PRO A 9 2.34 -13.13 -0.32
C PRO A 9 3.06 -11.81 0.00
N ALA A 10 2.35 -10.78 0.48
CA ALA A 10 2.94 -9.51 0.87
C ALA A 10 3.72 -9.54 2.19
N GLU A 11 3.54 -10.58 3.01
CA GLU A 11 4.29 -10.77 4.26
C GLU A 11 5.63 -11.50 4.03
N TYR A 12 5.84 -12.06 2.84
CA TYR A 12 7.08 -12.75 2.50
C TYR A 12 8.21 -11.76 2.20
N ARG A 13 8.95 -11.35 3.25
CA ARG A 13 9.96 -10.27 3.18
C ARG A 13 11.10 -10.47 2.17
N PHE A 14 11.35 -11.71 1.73
CA PHE A 14 12.40 -12.04 0.77
C PHE A 14 11.97 -11.93 -0.70
N CYS A 15 10.81 -11.33 -1.00
CA CYS A 15 10.39 -11.05 -2.38
C CYS A 15 10.24 -9.56 -2.70
N SER A 16 10.37 -9.25 -3.99
CA SER A 16 10.20 -7.88 -4.50
C SER A 16 8.79 -7.33 -4.28
N TYR A 17 7.77 -8.20 -4.26
CA TYR A 17 6.39 -7.81 -3.99
C TYR A 17 6.24 -7.23 -2.58
N ALA A 18 6.59 -8.00 -1.54
CA ALA A 18 6.59 -7.53 -0.16
C ALA A 18 7.43 -6.25 0.02
N ALA A 19 8.59 -6.18 -0.62
CA ALA A 19 9.44 -4.99 -0.59
C ALA A 19 8.78 -3.75 -1.23
N ALA A 20 8.12 -3.91 -2.37
CA ALA A 20 7.39 -2.82 -3.03
C ALA A 20 6.18 -2.38 -2.20
N MET A 21 5.45 -3.34 -1.63
CA MET A 21 4.34 -3.08 -0.74
C MET A 21 4.78 -2.36 0.54
N GLY A 22 5.97 -2.69 1.06
CA GLY A 22 6.63 -2.00 2.16
C GLY A 22 7.31 -0.68 1.78
N GLY A 23 7.15 -0.20 0.54
CA GLY A 23 7.63 1.13 0.14
C GLY A 23 9.05 1.23 -0.38
N LYS A 24 9.76 0.11 -0.59
CA LYS A 24 11.12 0.13 -1.11
C LYS A 24 11.17 0.78 -2.51
N ALA A 25 11.82 1.94 -2.60
CA ALA A 25 11.85 2.76 -3.82
C ALA A 25 12.32 2.00 -5.07
N SER A 26 13.37 1.19 -4.95
CA SER A 26 13.89 0.40 -6.07
C SER A 26 12.92 -0.71 -6.52
N ALA A 27 12.16 -1.31 -5.60
CA ALA A 27 11.16 -2.30 -5.95
C ALA A 27 9.95 -1.65 -6.63
N ILE A 28 9.49 -0.51 -6.13
CA ILE A 28 8.44 0.30 -6.77
C ILE A 28 8.86 0.68 -8.19
N ALA A 29 10.09 1.17 -8.37
CA ALA A 29 10.61 1.53 -9.69
C ALA A 29 10.65 0.32 -10.64
N GLY A 30 11.06 -0.86 -10.15
CA GLY A 30 11.05 -2.10 -10.92
C GLY A 30 9.66 -2.48 -11.43
N TYR A 31 8.63 -2.42 -10.58
CA TYR A 31 7.25 -2.69 -11.02
C TYR A 31 6.76 -1.68 -12.05
N ARG A 32 7.04 -0.38 -11.85
CA ARG A 32 6.69 0.63 -12.86
C ARG A 32 7.36 0.34 -14.20
N LEU A 33 8.63 -0.05 -14.20
CA LEU A 33 9.36 -0.39 -15.43
C LEU A 33 8.76 -1.61 -16.14
N ILE A 34 8.55 -2.72 -15.42
CA ILE A 34 8.01 -3.97 -15.99
C ILE A 34 6.61 -3.77 -16.58
N TYR A 35 5.82 -2.88 -16.00
CA TYR A 35 4.46 -2.58 -16.43
C TYR A 35 4.35 -1.33 -17.31
N GLY A 36 5.40 -1.03 -18.08
CA GLY A 36 5.35 -0.01 -19.15
C GLY A 36 5.35 1.44 -18.66
N GLY A 37 5.99 1.73 -17.52
CA GLY A 37 6.11 3.07 -16.96
C GLY A 37 4.87 3.57 -16.22
N ARG A 38 3.83 2.74 -16.08
CA ARG A 38 2.56 3.08 -15.43
C ARG A 38 2.75 3.62 -14.00
N PRO A 39 1.76 4.38 -13.46
CA PRO A 39 1.71 4.70 -12.05
C PRO A 39 1.84 3.43 -11.19
N PHE A 40 2.50 3.54 -10.04
CA PHE A 40 2.73 2.37 -9.18
C PHE A 40 1.43 1.67 -8.77
N SER A 41 0.35 2.43 -8.51
CA SER A 41 -0.97 1.91 -8.18
C SER A 41 -1.55 1.00 -9.26
N GLU A 42 -1.39 1.35 -10.54
CA GLU A 42 -1.83 0.50 -11.66
C GLU A 42 -0.92 -0.71 -11.84
N ALA A 43 0.40 -0.50 -11.80
CA ALA A 43 1.39 -1.56 -11.98
C ALA A 43 1.24 -2.66 -10.92
N ILE A 44 1.09 -2.26 -9.65
CA ILE A 44 0.94 -3.20 -8.55
C ILE A 44 -0.41 -3.92 -8.57
N ALA A 45 -1.48 -3.24 -9.03
CA ALA A 45 -2.79 -3.86 -9.19
C ALA A 45 -2.79 -4.95 -10.27
N ALA A 46 -2.20 -4.66 -11.42
CA ALA A 46 -2.03 -5.63 -12.49
C ALA A 46 -1.18 -6.83 -12.03
N TYR A 47 -0.10 -6.57 -11.28
CA TYR A 47 0.73 -7.64 -10.71
C TYR A 47 -0.04 -8.50 -9.71
N ARG A 48 -0.83 -7.91 -8.80
CA ARG A 48 -1.63 -8.64 -7.81
C ARG A 48 -2.63 -9.59 -8.45
N LEU A 49 -3.34 -9.16 -9.49
CA LEU A 49 -4.24 -10.03 -10.26
C LEU A 49 -3.48 -11.23 -10.85
N CYS A 50 -2.30 -10.98 -11.41
CA CYS A 50 -1.47 -12.04 -11.99
C CYS A 50 -0.94 -13.01 -10.92
N LEU A 51 -0.47 -12.48 -9.78
CA LEU A 51 0.07 -13.23 -8.66
C LEU A 51 -1.00 -14.13 -8.03
N PHE A 52 -2.17 -13.57 -7.73
CA PHE A 52 -3.27 -14.30 -7.10
C PHE A 52 -3.88 -15.32 -8.06
N GLY A 53 -4.06 -14.95 -9.34
CA GLY A 53 -4.57 -15.87 -10.35
C GLY A 53 -3.65 -17.07 -10.58
N LYS A 54 -2.33 -16.86 -10.61
CA LYS A 54 -1.34 -17.96 -10.70
C LYS A 54 -1.27 -18.77 -9.41
N GLY A 55 -1.36 -18.13 -8.25
CA GLY A 55 -1.20 -18.77 -6.96
C GLY A 55 -2.42 -19.58 -6.51
N ALA A 56 -3.60 -19.35 -7.09
CA ALA A 56 -4.83 -20.09 -6.77
C ALA A 56 -4.96 -21.42 -7.52
N LYS A 57 -4.22 -21.61 -8.63
CA LYS A 57 -4.26 -22.86 -9.39
C LYS A 57 -3.32 -23.90 -8.75
N PRO A 58 -3.80 -25.13 -8.50
CA PRO A 58 -2.91 -26.26 -8.27
C PRO A 58 -1.96 -26.41 -9.46
N LYS A 59 -0.68 -26.67 -9.19
CA LYS A 59 0.34 -26.98 -10.19
C LYS A 59 0.21 -28.41 -10.72
N GLY A 60 -0.71 -29.22 -10.18
CA GLY A 60 -1.06 -30.54 -10.71
C GLY A 60 -0.12 -31.65 -10.26
N GLU A 61 0.77 -31.38 -9.30
CA GLU A 61 1.61 -32.38 -8.65
C GLU A 61 1.41 -32.26 -7.13
N LEU A 62 1.01 -33.36 -6.49
CA LEU A 62 0.67 -33.43 -5.06
C LEU A 62 1.77 -32.84 -4.14
N ASP A 63 3.04 -33.06 -4.47
CA ASP A 63 4.17 -32.56 -3.67
C ASP A 63 4.55 -31.09 -3.95
N LYS A 64 4.05 -30.50 -5.05
CA LYS A 64 4.35 -29.13 -5.49
C LYS A 64 3.21 -28.13 -5.24
N ASP A 65 2.06 -28.63 -4.79
CA ASP A 65 0.85 -27.87 -4.44
C ASP A 65 0.87 -27.31 -3.02
N ARG A 66 2.06 -27.03 -2.50
CA ARG A 66 2.22 -26.36 -1.21
C ARG A 66 1.98 -24.87 -1.35
N GLY A 67 1.12 -24.34 -0.47
CA GLY A 67 0.83 -22.92 -0.40
C GLY A 67 -0.06 -22.36 -1.51
N VAL A 68 -1.14 -23.04 -1.87
CA VAL A 68 -2.17 -22.50 -2.78
C VAL A 68 -2.84 -21.28 -2.15
N ILE A 69 -3.22 -20.29 -2.97
CA ILE A 69 -4.03 -19.15 -2.52
C ILE A 69 -5.51 -19.57 -2.52
N PRO A 70 -6.24 -19.42 -1.41
CA PRO A 70 -7.67 -19.73 -1.36
C PRO A 70 -8.46 -18.98 -2.45
N LEU A 71 -9.45 -19.64 -3.04
CA LEU A 71 -10.27 -19.06 -4.13
C LEU A 71 -11.01 -17.80 -3.65
N GLU A 72 -11.39 -17.75 -2.38
CA GLU A 72 -12.07 -16.60 -1.77
C GLU A 72 -11.16 -15.35 -1.80
N LYS A 73 -9.85 -15.53 -1.58
CA LYS A 73 -8.86 -14.44 -1.68
C LYS A 73 -8.66 -14.01 -3.13
N LEU A 74 -8.71 -14.93 -4.10
CA LEU A 74 -8.67 -14.60 -5.52
C LEU A 74 -9.91 -13.81 -5.94
N ASP A 75 -11.10 -14.25 -5.54
CA ASP A 75 -12.37 -13.57 -5.86
C ASP A 75 -12.41 -12.16 -5.29
N ALA A 76 -11.98 -11.98 -4.04
CA ALA A 76 -11.81 -10.65 -3.46
C ALA A 76 -10.84 -9.78 -4.26
N MET A 77 -9.72 -10.35 -4.72
CA MET A 77 -8.73 -9.64 -5.54
C MET A 77 -9.30 -9.20 -6.90
N ILE A 78 -10.08 -10.07 -7.55
CA ILE A 78 -10.73 -9.77 -8.83
C ILE A 78 -11.78 -8.67 -8.65
N ARG A 79 -12.63 -8.78 -7.62
CA ARG A 79 -13.65 -7.75 -7.31
C ARG A 79 -13.02 -6.39 -7.00
N GLY A 80 -11.91 -6.37 -6.26
CA GLY A 80 -11.14 -5.15 -5.97
C GLY A 80 -10.29 -4.64 -7.13
N GLY A 81 -10.28 -5.32 -8.28
CA GLY A 81 -9.48 -4.94 -9.45
C GLY A 81 -7.97 -4.94 -9.18
N GLY A 82 -7.50 -5.75 -8.23
CA GLY A 82 -6.10 -5.78 -7.83
C GLY A 82 -5.66 -4.60 -6.95
N LYS A 83 -6.51 -3.62 -6.68
CA LYS A 83 -6.15 -2.41 -5.93
C LYS A 83 -5.66 -2.76 -4.53
N VAL A 84 -4.82 -1.89 -3.98
CA VAL A 84 -4.35 -1.99 -2.61
C VAL A 84 -5.35 -1.24 -1.74
N GLU A 85 -6.07 -1.98 -0.90
CA GLU A 85 -7.01 -1.39 0.05
C GLU A 85 -6.31 -0.47 1.03
N VAL A 86 -7.01 0.59 1.44
CA VAL A 86 -6.50 1.54 2.45
C VAL A 86 -6.11 0.80 3.72
N SER A 87 -6.96 -0.12 4.20
CA SER A 87 -6.67 -0.93 5.39
C SER A 87 -5.39 -1.75 5.27
N GLU A 88 -5.02 -2.18 4.06
CA GLU A 88 -3.80 -2.91 3.80
C GLU A 88 -2.58 -1.97 3.83
N LEU A 89 -2.73 -0.74 3.34
CA LEU A 89 -1.70 0.29 3.49
C LEU A 89 -1.53 0.73 4.95
N LEU A 90 -2.61 0.87 5.72
CA LEU A 90 -2.56 1.27 7.12
C LEU A 90 -1.70 0.34 7.99
N ARG A 91 -1.66 -0.95 7.65
CA ARG A 91 -0.81 -1.96 8.33
C ARG A 91 0.64 -1.91 7.87
N ARG A 92 0.91 -1.26 6.75
CA ARG A 92 2.27 -1.01 6.25
C ARG A 92 2.71 0.33 6.80
N ARG A 93 4.00 0.47 7.04
CA ARG A 93 4.54 1.70 7.62
C ARG A 93 4.32 2.84 6.63
N VAL A 94 3.25 3.59 6.87
CA VAL A 94 2.83 4.72 6.07
C VAL A 94 3.26 5.96 6.83
N ARG A 95 4.14 6.74 6.23
CA ARG A 95 4.72 7.92 6.89
C ARG A 95 3.71 9.03 7.13
N TYR A 96 2.45 8.90 6.68
CA TYR A 96 1.38 9.79 7.12
C TYR A 96 1.11 9.69 8.64
N PHE A 97 1.28 8.51 9.26
CA PHE A 97 1.09 8.34 10.71
C PHE A 97 2.24 8.88 11.57
N SER A 98 3.41 9.13 10.97
CA SER A 98 4.57 9.72 11.64
C SER A 98 4.78 11.15 11.18
N ASP A 99 5.11 11.32 9.90
CA ASP A 99 5.55 12.57 9.31
C ASP A 99 4.40 13.45 8.80
N GLY A 100 3.20 12.88 8.63
CA GLY A 100 1.97 13.59 8.30
C GLY A 100 1.39 14.39 9.48
N MET A 101 1.89 14.14 10.69
CA MET A 101 1.56 14.76 11.99
C MET A 101 0.16 14.44 12.52
N ALA A 102 -0.88 14.64 11.73
CA ALA A 102 -2.25 14.27 12.09
C ALA A 102 -3.04 13.92 10.82
N ILE A 103 -4.02 13.02 10.97
CA ILE A 103 -4.89 12.53 9.88
C ILE A 103 -6.34 12.79 10.27
N GLY A 104 -7.14 13.26 9.31
CA GLY A 104 -8.57 13.49 9.52
C GLY A 104 -9.19 14.26 8.36
N SER A 105 -10.47 14.64 8.52
CA SER A 105 -11.12 15.55 7.58
C SER A 105 -10.46 16.93 7.65
N LYS A 106 -10.56 17.70 6.57
CA LYS A 106 -9.98 19.05 6.50
C LYS A 106 -10.44 19.96 7.66
N ILE A 107 -11.72 19.90 8.02
CA ILE A 107 -12.31 20.73 9.07
C ILE A 107 -11.71 20.36 10.43
N PHE A 108 -11.67 19.06 10.74
CA PHE A 108 -11.07 18.55 11.98
C PHE A 108 -9.60 18.96 12.09
N LEU A 109 -8.82 18.77 11.02
CA LEU A 109 -7.40 19.09 11.03
C LEU A 109 -7.13 20.58 11.19
N LYS A 110 -7.98 21.45 10.64
CA LYS A 110 -7.84 22.90 10.81
C LYS A 110 -8.09 23.29 12.27
N GLY A 111 -9.15 22.77 12.88
CA GLY A 111 -9.42 22.99 14.31
C GLY A 111 -8.27 22.52 15.20
N LEU A 112 -7.79 21.28 14.98
CA LEU A 112 -6.66 20.71 15.71
C LEU A 112 -5.37 21.55 15.55
N PHE A 113 -5.09 22.04 14.34
CA PHE A 113 -3.91 22.85 14.05
C PHE A 113 -3.98 24.22 14.72
N ASP A 114 -5.16 24.85 14.72
CA ASP A 114 -5.38 26.15 15.34
C ASP A 114 -5.36 26.06 16.87
N GLU A 115 -5.92 24.99 17.45
CA GLU A 115 -5.96 24.73 18.90
C GLU A 115 -4.60 24.38 19.51
N HIS A 116 -3.77 23.61 18.79
CA HIS A 116 -2.47 23.12 19.28
C HIS A 116 -1.30 23.67 18.47
N ARG A 117 -1.35 24.95 18.10
CA ARG A 117 -0.40 25.58 17.15
C ARG A 117 1.06 25.37 17.55
N GLU A 118 1.36 25.38 18.83
CA GLU A 118 2.68 25.16 19.45
C GLU A 118 3.26 23.76 19.19
N CYS A 119 2.41 22.77 18.94
CA CYS A 119 2.83 21.41 18.61
C CYS A 119 3.26 21.27 17.15
N PHE A 120 3.07 22.30 16.31
CA PHE A 120 3.41 22.29 14.89
C PHE A 120 4.59 23.24 14.58
N PRO A 121 5.74 22.75 14.10
CA PRO A 121 6.90 23.61 13.82
C PRO A 121 6.63 24.65 12.71
N GLU A 122 6.98 25.92 12.94
CA GLU A 122 6.85 26.98 11.93
C GLU A 122 7.68 26.73 10.66
N SER A 123 8.78 26.00 10.81
CA SER A 123 9.66 25.59 9.71
C SER A 123 8.95 24.74 8.65
N ARG A 124 7.75 24.22 8.93
CA ARG A 124 6.96 23.40 8.00
C ARG A 124 5.53 23.90 7.87
N LYS A 125 5.19 24.39 6.67
CA LYS A 125 3.84 24.90 6.35
C LYS A 125 2.78 23.79 6.40
N ALA A 126 1.70 24.03 7.14
CA ALA A 126 0.48 23.24 7.06
C ALA A 126 -0.18 23.42 5.70
N ARG A 127 -0.59 22.31 5.08
CA ARG A 127 -1.19 22.29 3.74
C ARG A 127 -2.52 21.55 3.67
N PHE A 128 -2.86 20.72 4.66
CA PHE A 128 -4.08 19.92 4.66
C PHE A 128 -4.26 19.17 3.35
N ALA A 129 -3.28 18.31 3.05
CA ALA A 129 -3.12 17.70 1.74
C ALA A 129 -3.78 16.32 1.70
N SER A 130 -4.36 15.99 0.55
CA SER A 130 -4.83 14.63 0.28
C SER A 130 -3.66 13.65 0.25
N MET A 131 -3.88 12.47 0.84
CA MET A 131 -2.91 11.40 0.85
C MET A 131 -2.82 10.71 -0.51
N LYS A 132 -1.64 10.23 -0.87
CA LYS A 132 -1.34 9.60 -2.15
C LYS A 132 -1.13 8.10 -1.97
N GLY A 133 -1.27 7.36 -3.07
CA GLY A 133 -0.91 5.94 -3.14
C GLY A 133 -2.02 4.94 -2.79
N ALA A 134 -3.22 5.41 -2.45
CA ALA A 134 -4.48 4.67 -2.46
C ALA A 134 -5.67 5.64 -2.51
N GLU A 135 -6.88 5.09 -2.55
CA GLU A 135 -8.15 5.81 -2.43
C GLU A 135 -8.46 6.14 -0.97
N TRP A 136 -7.93 7.26 -0.47
CA TRP A 136 -8.09 7.69 0.93
C TRP A 136 -9.42 8.40 1.24
N GLY A 137 -10.30 8.55 0.25
CA GLY A 137 -11.53 9.32 0.39
C GLY A 137 -11.26 10.78 0.77
N GLU A 138 -11.95 11.27 1.79
CA GLU A 138 -11.82 12.65 2.28
C GLU A 138 -10.69 12.85 3.32
N LEU A 139 -9.95 11.79 3.65
CA LEU A 139 -8.88 11.88 4.63
C LEU A 139 -7.70 12.70 4.11
N GLN A 140 -7.25 13.62 4.94
CA GLN A 140 -6.11 14.49 4.68
C GLN A 140 -5.07 14.36 5.80
N VAL A 141 -3.92 14.97 5.55
CA VAL A 141 -2.85 15.16 6.53
C VAL A 141 -2.49 16.63 6.66
N VAL A 142 -2.12 17.06 7.87
CA VAL A 142 -1.67 18.44 8.12
C VAL A 142 -0.51 18.80 7.18
N ARG A 143 0.41 17.85 7.00
CA ARG A 143 1.60 18.03 6.16
C ARG A 143 1.53 17.27 4.84
N ASP A 144 1.78 17.99 3.75
CA ASP A 144 1.96 17.40 2.42
C ASP A 144 3.27 16.58 2.35
N LEU A 145 3.12 15.26 2.31
CA LEU A 145 4.25 14.35 2.14
C LEU A 145 4.60 14.22 0.65
N LYS A 146 5.70 14.85 0.24
CA LYS A 146 6.11 14.92 -1.17
C LYS A 146 6.90 13.71 -1.67
N VAL A 147 7.62 13.03 -0.79
CA VAL A 147 8.56 11.95 -1.13
C VAL A 147 8.51 10.82 -0.09
N ASN A 148 8.80 9.59 -0.53
CA ASN A 148 8.90 8.40 0.34
C ASN A 148 7.66 8.22 1.24
N ILE A 149 6.48 8.11 0.62
CA ILE A 149 5.20 7.95 1.32
C ILE A 149 5.12 6.61 2.05
N PHE A 150 5.65 5.59 1.38
CA PHE A 150 5.73 4.22 1.87
C PHE A 150 7.16 3.95 2.33
N GLY A 151 7.36 3.33 3.49
CA GLY A 151 8.68 2.91 3.98
C GLY A 151 8.64 2.37 5.39
#